data_AF-A0A2V8QXG4-F1
#
_entry.id   AF-A0A2V8QXG4-F1
#
_cell.length_a   1.000
_cell.length_b   1.000
_cell.length_c   1.000
_cell.angle_alpha   90.00
_cell.angle_beta   90.00
_cell.angle_gamma   90.00
#
_symmetry.space_group_name_H-M   'P 1'
#
loop_
_entity.id
_entity.type
_entity.pdbx_description
1 polymer ?
#
loop_
_entity_poly.entity_id
_entity_poly.type
_entity_poly.pdbx_seq_one_letter_code
_entity_poly.pdbx_strand_id
1 'polypeptide(L)'
;MNTSSALDPQSPQAHVIGGVGVISTIIFVLIFVIVTGAIVYALFRFRGRDGEPDPKQVADNRKVEIIWTTIPFLIVVFLFGLTIHAMNLADPPPPPLPDLIVTGHQFWWQANYPASGVVIANEIHIPAGKPLSVRLDSKDVLHEFWVPKLNRKLTTVPGQNNHLWLQADKPGEYLGTCSEFCGMQHAWMRIVVVAEEPAKFEQWQQAQLQPSQTPKSDAAVKGRALFQTSTCINCHAIRGVTGADAGVAPDLTHVASRKQLGAGILENTSANMRLWLKSPQHIKPGALMPDFTLTDEQLDQLAEYLSSLR
;
A
#
# COMPACT_ATOMS: atom_id res chain seq x y z
N MET A 1 -15.76 8.94 5.43
CA MET A 1 -14.95 7.89 4.78
C MET A 1 -13.50 8.32 4.86
N ASN A 2 -12.62 7.51 5.46
CA ASN A 2 -11.18 7.75 5.37
C ASN A 2 -10.76 7.48 3.92
N THR A 3 -10.59 8.52 3.12
CA THR A 3 -10.14 8.39 1.73
C THR A 3 -8.62 8.19 1.72
N SER A 4 -8.10 7.28 0.90
CA SER A 4 -6.66 7.18 0.66
C SER A 4 -6.30 8.08 -0.52
N SER A 5 -5.65 9.21 -0.26
CA SER A 5 -5.31 10.20 -1.28
C SER A 5 -3.89 10.70 -1.08
N ALA A 6 -3.10 10.70 -2.14
CA ALA A 6 -1.77 11.31 -2.15
C ALA A 6 -1.82 12.85 -2.02
N LEU A 7 -3.00 13.46 -2.18
CA LEU A 7 -3.22 14.90 -2.01
C LEU A 7 -3.50 15.29 -0.55
N ASP A 8 -3.57 14.31 0.36
CA ASP A 8 -3.70 14.51 1.81
C ASP A 8 -2.49 13.85 2.53
N PRO A 9 -1.29 14.45 2.44
CA PRO A 9 -0.08 13.91 3.02
C PRO A 9 -0.15 13.87 4.56
N GLN A 10 0.30 12.77 5.16
CA GLN A 10 0.25 12.53 6.60
C GLN A 10 1.59 11.93 7.12
N SER A 11 2.69 12.26 6.44
CA SER A 11 4.05 11.88 6.82
C SER A 11 5.05 12.91 6.29
N PRO A 12 6.27 12.98 6.86
CA PRO A 12 7.30 13.89 6.36
C PRO A 12 7.64 13.68 4.87
N GLN A 13 7.74 12.42 4.43
CA GLN A 13 8.04 12.07 3.05
C GLN A 13 6.91 12.51 2.11
N ALA A 14 5.65 12.26 2.49
CA ALA A 14 4.49 12.64 1.70
C ALA A 14 4.33 14.17 1.63
N HIS A 15 4.62 14.91 2.70
CA HIS A 15 4.58 16.38 2.69
C HIS A 15 5.59 16.97 1.70
N VAL A 16 6.82 16.45 1.68
CA VAL A 16 7.87 16.90 0.76
C VAL A 16 7.46 16.61 -0.69
N ILE A 17 7.00 15.39 -0.99
CA ILE A 17 6.54 15.01 -2.33
C ILE A 17 5.33 15.85 -2.76
N GLY A 18 4.35 16.01 -1.86
CA GLY A 18 3.15 16.81 -2.09
C GLY A 18 3.48 18.28 -2.38
N GLY A 19 4.46 18.85 -1.68
CA GLY A 19 4.95 20.21 -1.91
C GLY A 19 5.48 20.42 -3.34
N VAL A 20 6.25 19.46 -3.87
CA VAL A 20 6.68 19.47 -5.28
C VAL A 20 5.49 19.46 -6.23
N GLY A 21 4.51 18.61 -5.96
CA GLY A 21 3.29 18.50 -6.76
C GLY A 21 2.49 19.81 -6.80
N VAL A 22 2.30 20.46 -5.65
CA VAL A 22 1.58 21.74 -5.56
C VAL A 22 2.31 22.85 -6.31
N ILE A 23 3.62 23.01 -6.08
CA ILE A 23 4.43 24.05 -6.75
C ILE A 23 4.43 23.85 -8.26
N SER A 24 4.62 22.62 -8.72
CA SER A 24 4.60 22.28 -10.15
C SER A 24 3.23 22.55 -10.78
N THR A 25 2.15 22.20 -10.08
CA THR A 25 0.78 22.46 -10.53
C THR A 25 0.51 23.96 -10.70
N ILE A 26 0.94 24.79 -9.76
CA ILE A 26 0.79 26.26 -9.86
C ILE A 26 1.52 26.78 -11.10
N ILE A 27 2.76 26.36 -11.32
CA ILE A 27 3.55 26.77 -12.49
C ILE A 27 2.86 26.34 -13.79
N PHE A 28 2.38 25.10 -13.88
CA PHE A 28 1.70 24.60 -15.07
C PHE A 28 0.38 25.30 -15.34
N VAL A 29 -0.40 25.62 -14.30
CA VAL A 29 -1.63 26.42 -14.45
C VAL A 29 -1.33 27.81 -14.97
N LEU A 30 -0.27 28.48 -14.47
CA LEU A 30 0.13 29.80 -14.97
C LEU A 30 0.55 29.74 -16.45
N ILE A 31 1.36 28.76 -16.83
CA ILE A 31 1.76 28.56 -18.23
C ILE A 31 0.52 28.30 -19.11
N PHE A 32 -0.37 27.41 -18.66
CA PHE A 32 -1.60 27.08 -19.38
C PHE A 32 -2.45 28.33 -19.61
N VAL A 33 -2.71 29.14 -18.57
CA VAL A 33 -3.50 30.37 -18.69
C VAL A 33 -2.85 31.38 -19.64
N ILE A 34 -1.52 31.54 -19.58
CA ILE A 34 -0.80 32.48 -20.46
C ILE A 34 -0.87 32.02 -21.93
N VAL A 35 -0.55 30.75 -22.20
CA VAL A 35 -0.50 30.21 -23.57
C VAL A 35 -1.90 30.14 -24.16
N THR A 36 -2.85 29.55 -23.44
CA THR A 36 -4.25 29.48 -23.88
C THR A 36 -4.85 30.87 -24.03
N GLY A 37 -4.57 31.80 -23.10
CA GLY A 37 -5.00 33.19 -23.20
C GLY A 37 -4.47 33.89 -24.44
N ALA A 38 -3.18 33.69 -24.78
CA ALA A 38 -2.57 34.25 -26.00
C ALA A 38 -3.19 33.66 -27.28
N ILE A 39 -3.45 32.35 -27.30
CA ILE A 39 -4.13 31.68 -28.43
C ILE A 39 -5.55 32.21 -28.58
N VAL A 40 -6.33 32.25 -27.49
CA VAL A 40 -7.70 32.77 -27.47
C VAL A 40 -7.73 34.22 -27.94
N TYR A 41 -6.83 35.06 -27.40
CA TYR A 41 -6.68 36.44 -27.85
C TYR A 41 -6.38 36.51 -29.35
N ALA A 42 -5.45 35.70 -29.86
CA ALA A 42 -5.11 35.70 -31.28
C ALA A 42 -6.29 35.27 -32.16
N LEU A 43 -7.04 34.24 -31.75
CA LEU A 43 -8.23 33.75 -32.44
C LEU A 43 -9.32 34.82 -32.54
N PHE A 44 -9.52 35.64 -31.50
CA PHE A 44 -10.52 36.70 -31.52
C PHE A 44 -10.02 37.98 -32.19
N ARG A 45 -8.77 38.36 -31.93
CA ARG A 45 -8.21 39.64 -32.38
C ARG A 45 -7.78 39.64 -33.85
N PHE A 46 -7.26 38.51 -34.33
CA PHE A 46 -6.71 38.36 -35.68
C PHE A 46 -7.57 37.44 -36.56
N ARG A 47 -8.86 37.31 -36.25
CA ARG A 47 -9.83 36.62 -37.09
C ARG A 47 -10.00 37.38 -38.41
N GLY A 48 -9.57 36.76 -39.52
CA GLY A 48 -9.73 37.34 -40.85
C GLY A 48 -11.19 37.49 -41.26
N ARG A 49 -11.47 38.55 -42.04
CA ARG A 49 -12.77 38.82 -42.65
C ARG A 49 -12.64 38.96 -44.16
N ASP A 50 -13.72 38.67 -44.88
CA ASP A 50 -13.75 38.77 -46.34
C ASP A 50 -13.44 40.20 -46.80
N GLY A 51 -12.47 40.33 -47.71
CA GLY A 51 -12.04 41.61 -48.27
C GLY A 51 -10.96 42.36 -47.47
N GLU A 52 -10.47 41.81 -46.35
CA GLU A 52 -9.31 42.39 -45.65
C GLU A 52 -8.01 42.14 -46.44
N PRO A 53 -7.09 43.13 -46.49
CA PRO A 53 -5.79 42.95 -47.13
C PRO A 53 -4.91 41.97 -46.36
N ASP A 54 -3.90 41.41 -47.03
CA ASP A 54 -2.95 40.48 -46.42
C ASP A 54 -2.28 41.08 -45.16
N PRO A 55 -2.08 40.29 -44.10
CA PRO A 55 -1.46 40.78 -42.88
C PRO A 55 0.01 41.14 -43.11
N LYS A 56 0.55 41.98 -42.21
CA LYS A 56 1.97 42.34 -42.22
C LYS A 56 2.84 41.08 -42.10
N GLN A 57 3.63 40.81 -43.13
CA GLN A 57 4.57 39.68 -43.16
C GLN A 57 5.78 39.99 -42.25
N VAL A 58 5.75 39.48 -41.02
CA VAL A 58 6.87 39.56 -40.07
C VAL A 58 7.45 38.16 -39.93
N ALA A 59 8.70 37.97 -40.37
CA ALA A 59 9.32 36.65 -40.41
C ALA A 59 9.96 36.25 -39.07
N ASP A 60 10.59 37.19 -38.37
CA ASP A 60 11.39 36.89 -37.18
C ASP A 60 11.28 37.95 -36.08
N ASN A 61 11.54 37.50 -34.85
CA ASN A 61 11.73 38.41 -33.72
C ASN A 61 12.70 37.78 -32.73
N ARG A 62 13.99 38.06 -32.92
CA ARG A 62 15.08 37.51 -32.10
C ARG A 62 14.90 37.73 -30.60
N LYS A 63 14.30 38.85 -30.19
CA LYS A 63 14.04 39.13 -28.76
C LYS A 63 13.00 38.18 -28.20
N VAL A 64 11.89 37.97 -28.93
CA VAL A 64 10.85 37.00 -28.54
C VAL A 64 11.44 35.59 -28.49
N GLU A 65 12.25 35.23 -29.49
CA GLU A 65 12.91 33.93 -29.54
C GLU A 65 13.79 33.64 -28.32
N ILE A 66 14.59 34.61 -27.90
CA ILE A 66 15.42 34.48 -26.71
C ILE A 66 14.55 34.35 -25.45
N ILE A 67 13.51 35.17 -25.32
CA ILE A 67 12.63 35.17 -24.15
C ILE A 67 11.88 33.85 -24.01
N TRP A 68 11.23 33.36 -25.07
CA TRP A 68 10.45 32.12 -25.03
C TRP A 68 11.31 30.86 -24.86
N THR A 69 12.63 30.97 -25.03
CA THR A 69 13.57 29.85 -24.87
C THR A 69 14.14 29.87 -23.46
N THR A 70 14.54 31.06 -23.01
CA THR A 70 15.15 31.27 -21.70
C THR A 70 14.16 31.00 -20.56
N ILE A 71 12.90 31.46 -20.70
CA ILE A 71 11.90 31.28 -19.63
C ILE A 71 11.62 29.80 -19.35
N PRO A 72 11.23 28.96 -20.33
CA PRO A 72 11.03 27.52 -20.08
C PRO A 72 12.29 26.83 -19.57
N PHE A 73 13.47 27.17 -20.10
CA PHE A 73 14.73 26.63 -19.62
C PHE A 73 14.94 26.89 -18.12
N LEU A 74 14.76 28.13 -17.67
CA LEU A 74 14.90 28.48 -16.25
C LEU A 74 13.86 27.79 -15.37
N ILE A 75 12.62 27.65 -15.86
CA ILE A 75 11.56 26.91 -15.14
C ILE A 75 11.96 25.45 -14.94
N VAL A 76 12.47 24.78 -15.99
CA VAL A 76 12.91 23.38 -15.89
C VAL A 76 14.10 23.25 -14.94
N VAL A 77 15.10 24.15 -15.01
CA VAL A 77 16.25 24.14 -14.08
C VAL A 77 15.79 24.29 -12.63
N PHE A 78 14.83 25.19 -12.37
CA PHE A 78 14.25 25.37 -11.04
C PHE A 78 13.51 24.11 -10.56
N LEU A 79 12.61 23.55 -11.37
CA LEU A 79 11.85 22.35 -11.03
C LEU A 79 12.78 21.13 -10.82
N PHE A 80 13.85 21.03 -11.60
CA PHE A 80 14.87 19.98 -11.43
C PHE A 80 15.56 20.09 -10.07
N GLY A 81 16.05 21.28 -9.69
CA GLY A 81 16.67 21.50 -8.39
C GLY A 81 15.73 21.18 -7.22
N LEU A 82 14.47 21.60 -7.35
CA LEU A 82 13.42 21.31 -6.37
C LEU A 82 13.13 19.81 -6.25
N THR A 83 13.11 19.08 -7.38
CA THR A 83 12.91 17.63 -7.42
C THR A 83 14.07 16.88 -6.75
N ILE A 84 15.32 17.22 -7.07
CA ILE A 84 16.50 16.60 -6.43
C ILE A 84 16.50 16.82 -4.92
N HIS A 85 16.18 18.04 -4.48
CA HIS A 85 16.09 18.34 -3.05
C HIS A 85 15.01 17.49 -2.36
N ALA A 86 13.82 17.39 -2.96
CA ALA A 86 12.73 16.59 -2.44
C ALA A 86 13.06 15.09 -2.40
N MET A 87 13.70 14.55 -3.45
CA MET A 87 14.15 13.16 -3.50
C MET A 87 15.11 12.83 -2.36
N ASN A 88 16.09 13.70 -2.11
CA ASN A 88 17.08 13.49 -1.03
C ASN A 88 16.45 13.49 0.37
N LEU A 89 15.38 14.28 0.59
CA LEU A 89 14.65 14.32 1.85
C LEU A 89 13.69 13.15 2.03
N ALA A 90 13.01 12.74 0.96
CA ALA A 90 12.01 11.68 1.01
C ALA A 90 12.64 10.26 1.02
N ASP A 91 13.88 10.14 0.53
CA ASP A 91 14.54 8.86 0.31
C ASP A 91 16.03 8.87 0.69
N PRO A 92 16.36 9.20 1.96
CA PRO A 92 17.74 9.10 2.41
C PRO A 92 18.22 7.64 2.43
N PRO A 93 19.54 7.39 2.32
CA PRO A 93 20.08 6.03 2.31
C PRO A 93 19.61 5.20 3.51
N PRO A 94 19.20 3.93 3.28
CA PRO A 94 18.71 3.09 4.36
C PRO A 94 19.81 2.60 5.30
N PRO A 95 19.46 2.29 6.56
CA PRO A 95 20.35 1.51 7.42
C PRO A 95 20.53 0.08 6.88
N PRO A 96 21.64 -0.62 7.22
CA PRO A 96 21.89 -1.99 6.77
C PRO A 96 20.83 -3.02 7.19
N LEU A 97 20.23 -2.82 8.37
CA LEU A 97 19.17 -3.67 8.89
C LEU A 97 17.84 -2.90 8.82
N PRO A 98 16.81 -3.45 8.13
CA PRO A 98 15.50 -2.82 8.09
C PRO A 98 14.72 -3.04 9.40
N ASP A 99 13.87 -2.09 9.76
CA ASP A 99 12.93 -2.21 10.88
C ASP A 99 11.75 -3.11 10.52
N LEU A 100 11.40 -3.14 9.23
CA LEU A 100 10.27 -3.89 8.68
C LEU A 100 10.65 -4.47 7.32
N ILE A 101 10.29 -5.73 7.08
CA ILE A 101 10.37 -6.36 5.76
C ILE A 101 8.95 -6.64 5.30
N VAL A 102 8.54 -6.01 4.20
CA VAL A 102 7.24 -6.25 3.56
C VAL A 102 7.47 -7.10 2.33
N THR A 103 6.76 -8.22 2.23
CA THR A 103 6.88 -9.16 1.12
C THR A 103 5.55 -9.29 0.38
N GLY A 104 5.58 -9.08 -0.93
CA GLY A 104 4.45 -9.30 -1.82
C GLY A 104 4.28 -10.77 -2.19
N HIS A 105 3.03 -11.25 -2.13
CA HIS A 105 2.59 -12.56 -2.59
C HIS A 105 1.29 -12.40 -3.38
N GLN A 106 1.01 -13.25 -4.36
CA GLN A 106 -0.30 -13.32 -5.01
C GLN A 106 -1.33 -13.93 -4.02
N PHE A 107 -2.27 -13.19 -3.45
CA PHE A 107 -2.53 -11.73 -3.53
C PHE A 107 -2.72 -11.18 -2.12
N TRP A 108 -1.64 -11.09 -1.36
CA TRP A 108 -1.60 -10.66 0.04
C TRP A 108 -0.20 -10.17 0.40
N TRP A 109 -0.10 -9.44 1.52
CA TRP A 109 1.16 -8.86 2.00
C TRP A 109 1.60 -9.53 3.28
N GLN A 110 2.84 -10.02 3.33
CA GLN A 110 3.50 -10.44 4.57
C GLN A 110 4.31 -9.27 5.13
N ALA A 111 4.29 -9.11 6.45
CA ALA A 111 5.17 -8.17 7.14
C ALA A 111 5.93 -8.87 8.26
N ASN A 112 7.25 -8.71 8.26
CA ASN A 112 8.16 -9.27 9.25
C ASN A 112 8.86 -8.13 10.00
N TYR A 113 8.87 -8.18 11.32
CA TYR A 113 9.57 -7.22 12.19
C TYR A 113 10.86 -7.87 12.70
N PRO A 114 12.03 -7.66 12.06
CA PRO A 114 13.21 -8.48 12.30
C PRO A 114 13.71 -8.44 13.75
N ALA A 115 13.61 -7.28 14.41
CA ALA A 115 14.05 -7.11 15.79
C ALA A 115 13.22 -7.92 16.80
N SER A 116 11.93 -8.15 16.53
CA SER A 116 11.04 -8.87 17.45
C SER A 116 10.79 -10.32 17.01
N GLY A 117 10.92 -10.61 15.71
CA GLY A 117 10.51 -11.88 15.12
C GLY A 117 9.01 -11.99 14.85
N VAL A 118 8.22 -10.93 15.08
CA VAL A 118 6.79 -10.91 14.74
C VAL A 118 6.61 -11.01 13.22
N VAL A 119 5.69 -11.87 12.80
CA VAL A 119 5.25 -12.03 11.41
C VAL A 119 3.74 -11.88 11.36
N ILE A 120 3.26 -11.09 10.42
CA ILE A 120 1.85 -10.74 10.24
C ILE A 120 1.49 -10.72 8.76
N ALA A 121 0.20 -10.54 8.48
CA ALA A 121 -0.31 -10.42 7.12
C ALA A 121 -1.33 -9.28 6.96
N ASN A 122 -1.20 -8.51 5.88
CA ASN A 122 -2.08 -7.45 5.37
C ASN A 122 -2.32 -6.21 6.25
N GLU A 123 -2.27 -6.35 7.58
CA GLU A 123 -2.49 -5.27 8.55
C GLU A 123 -1.17 -4.99 9.29
N ILE A 124 -0.42 -3.99 8.81
CA ILE A 124 0.89 -3.60 9.34
C ILE A 124 0.72 -2.57 10.43
N HIS A 125 1.31 -2.79 11.60
CA HIS A 125 1.28 -1.83 12.70
C HIS A 125 2.61 -1.08 12.77
N ILE A 126 2.56 0.22 13.04
CA ILE A 126 3.74 1.06 13.18
C ILE A 126 3.56 2.05 14.36
N PRO A 127 4.63 2.45 15.05
CA PRO A 127 4.57 3.56 15.99
C PRO A 127 4.51 4.90 15.23
N ALA A 128 3.50 5.71 15.53
CA ALA A 128 3.35 7.06 14.99
C ALA A 128 4.55 7.95 15.39
N GLY A 129 4.93 8.86 14.49
CA GLY A 129 6.04 9.80 14.69
C GLY A 129 7.44 9.19 14.57
N LYS A 130 7.58 7.88 14.34
CA LYS A 130 8.88 7.22 14.16
C LYS A 130 9.11 6.83 12.70
N PRO A 131 10.23 7.24 12.08
CA PRO A 131 10.59 6.74 10.76
C PRO A 131 11.05 5.28 10.85
N LEU A 132 10.48 4.43 10.00
CA LEU A 132 10.86 3.04 9.85
C LEU A 132 11.52 2.80 8.50
N SER A 133 12.66 2.11 8.53
CA SER A 133 13.32 1.57 7.36
C SER A 133 12.56 0.31 6.90
N VAL A 134 11.96 0.37 5.71
CA VAL A 134 11.17 -0.75 5.15
C VAL A 134 11.89 -1.36 3.96
N ARG A 135 12.26 -2.63 4.07
CA ARG A 135 12.71 -3.43 2.93
C ARG A 135 11.50 -4.05 2.23
N LEU A 136 11.48 -3.97 0.91
CA LEU A 136 10.45 -4.52 0.04
C LEU A 136 10.99 -5.70 -0.75
N ASP A 137 10.34 -6.86 -0.57
CA ASP A 137 10.68 -8.11 -1.23
C ASP A 137 9.44 -8.67 -1.97
N SER A 138 9.64 -9.58 -2.93
CA SER A 138 8.54 -10.35 -3.54
C SER A 138 8.88 -11.84 -3.60
N LYS A 139 7.87 -12.71 -3.45
CA LYS A 139 8.01 -14.16 -3.60
C LYS A 139 7.65 -14.70 -4.98
N ASP A 140 6.94 -13.95 -5.80
CA ASP A 140 6.39 -14.47 -7.06
C ASP A 140 6.59 -13.49 -8.23
N VAL A 141 5.74 -12.48 -8.35
CA VAL A 141 5.70 -11.51 -9.45
C VAL A 141 6.05 -10.11 -8.96
N LEU A 142 6.11 -9.14 -9.87
CA LEU A 142 6.17 -7.74 -9.45
C LEU A 142 4.88 -7.38 -8.71
N HIS A 143 5.04 -6.73 -7.57
CA HIS A 143 3.98 -5.97 -6.90
C HIS A 143 4.49 -4.56 -6.65
N GLU A 144 3.63 -3.68 -6.15
CA GLU A 144 4.06 -2.34 -5.76
C GLU A 144 3.36 -1.96 -4.48
N PHE A 145 4.13 -1.74 -3.42
CA PHE A 145 3.61 -1.36 -2.12
C PHE A 145 3.29 0.14 -2.14
N TRP A 146 2.03 0.50 -1.89
CA TRP A 146 1.64 1.90 -1.85
C TRP A 146 0.63 2.22 -0.77
N VAL A 147 1.00 3.14 0.12
CA VAL A 147 0.11 3.77 1.10
C VAL A 147 0.10 5.28 0.79
N PRO A 148 -0.84 5.76 -0.03
CA PRO A 148 -0.81 7.10 -0.65
C PRO A 148 -0.54 8.27 0.29
N LYS A 149 -1.09 8.24 1.52
CA LYS A 149 -0.90 9.31 2.49
C LYS A 149 0.49 9.33 3.13
N LEU A 150 1.22 8.22 3.09
CA LEU A 150 2.45 8.03 3.86
C LEU A 150 3.72 8.08 3.03
N ASN A 151 3.72 7.62 1.77
CA ASN A 151 4.87 7.81 0.88
C ASN A 151 4.52 7.51 -0.59
N ARG A 152 5.51 7.69 -1.47
CA ARG A 152 5.51 7.16 -2.84
C ARG A 152 5.28 5.65 -2.86
N LYS A 153 4.74 5.18 -3.96
CA LYS A 153 4.69 3.76 -4.31
C LYS A 153 6.09 3.25 -4.64
N LEU A 154 6.38 1.99 -4.31
CA LEU A 154 7.65 1.38 -4.71
C LEU A 154 7.49 -0.11 -4.99
N THR A 155 8.09 -0.56 -6.10
CA THR A 155 7.96 -1.92 -6.60
C THR A 155 8.64 -2.92 -5.68
N THR A 156 8.01 -4.06 -5.44
CA THR A 156 8.64 -5.24 -4.84
C THR A 156 9.05 -6.19 -5.96
N VAL A 157 10.33 -6.53 -6.06
CA VAL A 157 10.88 -7.28 -7.20
C VAL A 157 11.36 -8.66 -6.75
N PRO A 158 10.96 -9.76 -7.41
CA PRO A 158 11.51 -11.07 -7.10
C PRO A 158 13.03 -11.09 -7.26
N GLY A 159 13.74 -11.44 -6.19
CA GLY A 159 15.20 -11.52 -6.18
C GLY A 159 15.94 -10.18 -6.11
N GLN A 160 15.25 -9.05 -6.01
CA GLN A 160 15.87 -7.73 -5.80
C GLN A 160 15.11 -6.96 -4.72
N ASN A 161 15.85 -6.57 -3.68
CA ASN A 161 15.26 -5.87 -2.55
C ASN A 161 15.22 -4.38 -2.87
N ASN A 162 14.07 -3.76 -2.66
CA ASN A 162 13.91 -2.32 -2.68
C ASN A 162 13.76 -1.79 -1.25
N HIS A 163 13.87 -0.47 -1.09
CA HIS A 163 13.75 0.18 0.21
C HIS A 163 12.91 1.45 0.13
N LEU A 164 12.08 1.69 1.15
CA LEU A 164 11.47 2.98 1.40
C LEU A 164 11.42 3.29 2.90
N TRP A 165 11.26 4.57 3.21
CA TRP A 165 10.96 5.02 4.56
C TRP A 165 9.45 5.10 4.78
N LEU A 166 8.98 4.57 5.91
CA LEU A 166 7.57 4.62 6.29
C LEU A 166 7.43 5.33 7.63
N GLN A 167 6.57 6.34 7.67
CA GLN A 167 6.21 7.06 8.89
C GLN A 167 4.76 7.54 8.76
N ALA A 168 4.04 7.62 9.88
CA ALA A 168 2.79 8.34 9.99
C ALA A 168 2.93 9.43 11.06
N ASP A 169 2.45 10.65 10.79
CA ASP A 169 2.55 11.78 11.72
C ASP A 169 1.70 11.59 12.98
N LYS A 170 0.55 10.90 12.83
CA LYS A 170 -0.45 10.73 13.89
C LYS A 170 -0.94 9.28 13.94
N PRO A 171 -1.46 8.82 15.08
CA PRO A 171 -2.17 7.56 15.13
C PRO A 171 -3.39 7.56 14.20
N GLY A 172 -3.64 6.44 13.55
CA GLY A 172 -4.74 6.28 12.61
C GLY A 172 -4.55 5.10 11.68
N GLU A 173 -5.57 4.87 10.85
CA GLU A 173 -5.52 3.86 9.80
C GLU A 173 -5.26 4.50 8.44
N TYR A 174 -4.26 3.96 7.75
CA TYR A 174 -3.81 4.41 6.46
C TYR A 174 -4.00 3.27 5.45
N LEU A 175 -4.99 3.45 4.58
CA LEU A 175 -5.32 2.46 3.56
C LEU A 175 -4.30 2.53 2.41
N GLY A 176 -3.86 1.36 1.96
CA GLY A 176 -3.00 1.21 0.80
C GLY A 176 -3.46 0.08 -0.11
N THR A 177 -2.74 -0.08 -1.22
CA THR A 177 -3.04 -1.06 -2.27
C THR A 177 -1.76 -1.57 -2.92
N CYS A 178 -1.86 -2.72 -3.58
CA CYS A 178 -0.94 -3.04 -4.66
C CYS A 178 -1.23 -2.12 -5.86
N SER A 179 -0.21 -1.48 -6.42
CA SER A 179 -0.34 -0.58 -7.58
C SER A 179 0.44 -1.02 -8.82
N GLU A 180 0.86 -2.29 -8.86
CA GLU A 180 1.42 -2.98 -10.01
C GLU A 180 0.56 -4.19 -10.35
N PHE A 181 0.26 -4.40 -11.63
CA PHE A 181 -0.65 -5.47 -12.03
C PHE A 181 -0.01 -6.84 -11.77
N CYS A 182 -0.47 -7.51 -10.71
CA CYS A 182 0.08 -8.77 -10.24
C CYS A 182 -0.79 -10.00 -10.56
N GLY A 183 -1.84 -9.85 -11.37
CA GLY A 183 -2.74 -10.93 -11.79
C GLY A 183 -4.21 -10.72 -11.44
N MET A 184 -5.01 -11.80 -11.51
CA MET A 184 -6.49 -11.75 -11.41
C MET A 184 -7.02 -10.96 -10.22
N GLN A 185 -6.39 -11.08 -9.06
CA GLN A 185 -6.86 -10.47 -7.81
C GLN A 185 -6.04 -9.26 -7.41
N HIS A 186 -5.40 -8.60 -8.38
CA HIS A 186 -4.65 -7.36 -8.18
C HIS A 186 -5.48 -6.29 -7.44
N ALA A 187 -6.71 -6.04 -7.88
CA ALA A 187 -7.60 -5.04 -7.27
C ALA A 187 -7.99 -5.36 -5.81
N TRP A 188 -7.80 -6.61 -5.39
CA TRP A 188 -8.14 -7.12 -4.07
C TRP A 188 -6.89 -7.46 -3.24
N MET A 189 -5.74 -6.89 -3.59
CA MET A 189 -4.50 -6.98 -2.83
C MET A 189 -4.29 -5.70 -2.01
N ARG A 190 -5.15 -5.51 -1.00
CA ARG A 190 -5.13 -4.30 -0.17
C ARG A 190 -4.20 -4.45 1.02
N ILE A 191 -3.76 -3.32 1.54
CA ILE A 191 -2.94 -3.23 2.74
C ILE A 191 -3.50 -2.15 3.65
N VAL A 192 -3.44 -2.38 4.96
CA VAL A 192 -3.74 -1.36 5.97
C VAL A 192 -2.50 -1.16 6.81
N VAL A 193 -2.08 0.09 6.95
CA VAL A 193 -1.09 0.49 7.95
C VAL A 193 -1.82 1.13 9.13
N VAL A 194 -1.70 0.52 10.30
CA VAL A 194 -2.26 1.00 11.57
C VAL A 194 -1.13 1.71 12.32
N ALA A 195 -1.15 3.04 12.33
CA ALA A 195 -0.25 3.81 13.16
C ALA A 195 -0.82 3.94 14.57
N GLU A 196 -0.04 3.58 15.57
CA GLU A 196 -0.43 3.61 16.97
C GLU A 196 0.50 4.52 17.77
N GLU A 197 0.03 5.00 18.92
CA GLU A 197 0.92 5.61 19.89
C GLU A 197 2.05 4.62 20.25
N PRO A 198 3.31 5.06 20.42
CA PRO A 198 4.44 4.15 20.63
C PRO A 198 4.22 3.10 21.72
N ALA A 199 3.65 3.51 22.86
CA ALA A 199 3.35 2.59 23.96
C ALA A 199 2.29 1.52 23.60
N LYS A 200 1.30 1.88 22.74
CA LYS A 200 0.30 0.91 22.25
C LYS A 200 0.90 -0.04 21.23
N PHE A 201 1.75 0.47 20.34
CA PHE A 201 2.50 -0.36 19.39
C PHE A 201 3.38 -1.39 20.13
N GLU A 202 4.07 -0.98 21.19
CA GLU A 202 4.86 -1.90 22.02
C GLU A 202 3.98 -2.97 22.68
N GLN A 203 2.84 -2.59 23.26
CA GLN A 203 1.88 -3.54 23.84
C GLN A 203 1.34 -4.52 22.79
N TRP A 204 0.98 -4.01 21.61
CA TRP A 204 0.55 -4.83 20.47
C TRP A 204 1.64 -5.81 20.06
N GLN A 205 2.90 -5.35 19.91
CA GLN A 205 4.00 -6.20 19.51
C GLN A 205 4.26 -7.32 20.54
N GLN A 206 4.22 -7.01 21.84
CA GLN A 206 4.35 -8.01 22.90
C GLN A 206 3.21 -9.02 22.90
N ALA A 207 1.98 -8.59 22.61
CA ALA A 207 0.85 -9.48 22.44
C ALA A 207 1.02 -10.42 21.22
N GLN A 208 1.53 -9.89 20.10
CA GLN A 208 1.79 -10.68 18.88
C GLN A 208 2.91 -11.71 19.02
N LEU A 209 3.75 -11.62 20.05
CA LEU A 209 4.77 -12.62 20.36
C LEU A 209 4.20 -13.83 21.11
N GLN A 210 3.02 -13.69 21.73
CA GLN A 210 2.41 -14.79 22.49
C GLN A 210 2.00 -15.93 21.56
N PRO A 211 2.02 -17.19 22.03
CA PRO A 211 1.43 -18.29 21.28
C PRO A 211 -0.09 -18.10 21.14
N SER A 212 -0.68 -18.82 20.18
CA SER A 212 -2.13 -18.90 20.05
C SER A 212 -2.80 -19.36 21.35
N GLN A 213 -3.99 -18.81 21.62
CA GLN A 213 -4.75 -19.15 22.81
C GLN A 213 -5.25 -20.59 22.76
N THR A 214 -5.29 -21.26 23.91
CA THR A 214 -5.88 -22.60 24.00
C THR A 214 -7.40 -22.51 23.79
N PRO A 215 -7.98 -23.32 22.88
CA PRO A 215 -9.43 -23.34 22.66
C PRO A 215 -10.21 -23.61 23.95
N LYS A 216 -11.28 -22.84 24.18
CA LYS A 216 -12.12 -22.96 25.39
C LYS A 216 -13.45 -23.68 25.16
N SER A 217 -13.97 -23.67 23.94
CA SER A 217 -15.23 -24.33 23.58
C SER A 217 -14.96 -25.68 22.90
N ASP A 218 -15.88 -26.64 23.07
CA ASP A 218 -15.79 -27.95 22.40
C ASP A 218 -15.70 -27.80 20.88
N ALA A 219 -16.44 -26.85 20.31
CA ALA A 219 -16.40 -26.53 18.89
C ALA A 219 -15.00 -26.04 18.46
N ALA A 220 -14.37 -25.14 19.23
CA ALA A 220 -13.02 -24.66 18.93
C ALA A 220 -11.95 -25.75 19.12
N VAL A 221 -12.12 -26.67 20.08
CA VAL A 221 -11.23 -27.83 20.25
C VAL A 221 -11.30 -28.74 19.02
N LYS A 222 -12.50 -29.06 18.55
CA LYS A 222 -12.71 -29.84 17.32
C LYS A 222 -12.18 -29.08 16.09
N GLY A 223 -12.38 -27.77 16.03
CA GLY A 223 -11.85 -26.90 14.97
C GLY A 223 -10.33 -26.89 14.90
N ARG A 224 -9.65 -26.83 16.06
CA ARG A 224 -8.19 -26.96 16.14
C ARG A 224 -7.73 -28.33 15.64
N ALA A 225 -8.36 -29.41 16.08
CA ALA A 225 -8.02 -30.75 15.62
C ALA A 225 -8.21 -30.87 14.10
N LEU A 226 -9.32 -30.34 13.58
CA LEU A 226 -9.59 -30.31 12.15
C LEU A 226 -8.53 -29.52 11.39
N PHE A 227 -8.14 -28.33 11.87
CA PHE A 227 -7.05 -27.54 11.28
C PHE A 227 -5.75 -28.35 11.18
N GLN A 228 -5.39 -29.09 12.24
CA GLN A 228 -4.16 -29.89 12.27
C GLN A 228 -4.19 -31.12 11.36
N THR A 229 -5.36 -31.69 11.13
CA THR A 229 -5.52 -32.87 10.25
C THR A 229 -5.84 -32.51 8.79
N SER A 230 -6.20 -31.24 8.53
CA SER A 230 -6.53 -30.73 7.19
C SER A 230 -5.33 -30.11 6.51
N THR A 231 -5.43 -29.86 5.21
CA THR A 231 -4.38 -29.20 4.42
C THR A 231 -4.02 -27.79 4.91
N CYS A 232 -4.88 -27.17 5.74
CA CYS A 232 -4.64 -25.84 6.33
C CYS A 232 -3.28 -25.72 7.02
N ILE A 233 -2.87 -26.75 7.78
CA ILE A 233 -1.60 -26.77 8.52
C ILE A 233 -0.36 -26.72 7.61
N ASN A 234 -0.48 -27.20 6.37
CA ASN A 234 0.63 -27.21 5.40
C ASN A 234 0.88 -25.83 4.78
N CYS A 235 -0.04 -24.88 4.97
CA CYS A 235 0.05 -23.55 4.39
C CYS A 235 0.17 -22.45 5.45
N HIS A 236 -0.56 -22.58 6.55
CA HIS A 236 -0.70 -21.54 7.56
C HIS A 236 0.03 -21.87 8.86
N ALA A 237 0.83 -20.93 9.33
CA ALA A 237 1.45 -20.99 10.65
C ALA A 237 0.45 -20.60 11.75
N ILE A 238 0.49 -21.31 12.87
CA ILE A 238 -0.17 -20.95 14.13
C ILE A 238 0.78 -21.28 15.27
N ARG A 239 1.43 -20.25 15.84
CA ARG A 239 2.39 -20.42 16.93
C ARG A 239 1.74 -21.14 18.12
N GLY A 240 2.41 -22.15 18.66
CA GLY A 240 1.89 -22.96 19.77
C GLY A 240 0.99 -24.14 19.35
N VAL A 241 0.79 -24.35 18.05
CA VAL A 241 0.13 -25.53 17.51
C VAL A 241 1.17 -26.43 16.84
N THR A 242 1.36 -27.64 17.37
CA THR A 242 2.35 -28.59 16.87
C THR A 242 2.16 -28.87 15.37
N GLY A 243 3.23 -28.65 14.60
CA GLY A 243 3.29 -28.86 13.14
C GLY A 243 2.79 -27.69 12.30
N ALA A 244 2.21 -26.66 12.91
CA ALA A 244 1.67 -25.48 12.21
C ALA A 244 2.73 -24.39 12.06
N ASP A 245 3.81 -24.71 11.36
CA ASP A 245 4.98 -23.82 11.17
C ASP A 245 5.15 -23.39 9.70
N ALA A 246 4.21 -23.78 8.82
CA ALA A 246 4.28 -23.47 7.41
C ALA A 246 4.04 -21.98 7.13
N GLY A 247 5.03 -21.31 6.54
CA GLY A 247 4.97 -19.89 6.16
C GLY A 247 4.64 -19.65 4.69
N VAL A 248 3.80 -20.49 4.08
CA VAL A 248 3.43 -20.37 2.65
C VAL A 248 2.27 -19.39 2.46
N ALA A 249 1.36 -19.35 3.43
CA ALA A 249 0.17 -18.52 3.46
C ALA A 249 0.19 -17.60 4.72
N PRO A 250 -0.75 -16.64 4.84
CA PRO A 250 -0.80 -15.73 5.99
C PRO A 250 -0.69 -16.44 7.33
N ASP A 251 0.17 -15.96 8.24
CA ASP A 251 0.15 -16.41 9.64
C ASP A 251 -1.27 -16.28 10.21
N LEU A 252 -1.75 -17.24 11.01
CA LEU A 252 -3.09 -17.21 11.59
C LEU A 252 -3.09 -17.13 13.12
N THR A 253 -1.93 -17.00 13.76
CA THR A 253 -1.74 -17.04 15.22
C THR A 253 -2.67 -16.08 15.96
N HIS A 254 -2.86 -14.89 15.41
CA HIS A 254 -3.73 -13.84 15.95
C HIS A 254 -4.75 -13.35 14.91
N VAL A 255 -5.26 -14.25 14.06
CA VAL A 255 -6.15 -13.86 12.95
C VAL A 255 -7.42 -13.13 13.42
N ALA A 256 -7.94 -13.44 14.61
CA ALA A 256 -9.13 -12.78 15.15
C ALA A 256 -8.87 -11.37 15.69
N SER A 257 -7.60 -10.98 15.85
CA SER A 257 -7.21 -9.61 16.23
C SER A 257 -7.20 -8.65 15.03
N ARG A 258 -7.27 -9.17 13.79
CA ARG A 258 -7.30 -8.38 12.56
C ARG A 258 -8.68 -7.79 12.31
N LYS A 259 -8.74 -6.66 11.61
CA LYS A 259 -10.03 -6.05 11.21
C LYS A 259 -10.62 -6.66 9.94
N GLN A 260 -9.78 -7.25 9.10
CA GLN A 260 -10.17 -7.70 7.76
C GLN A 260 -9.64 -9.09 7.41
N LEU A 261 -10.34 -9.76 6.48
CA LEU A 261 -9.99 -11.05 5.89
C LEU A 261 -9.76 -10.92 4.38
N GLY A 262 -9.02 -11.88 3.80
CA GLY A 262 -8.82 -11.98 2.35
C GLY A 262 -7.99 -10.85 1.72
N ALA A 263 -7.10 -10.21 2.48
CA ALA A 263 -6.40 -8.98 2.11
C ALA A 263 -7.35 -7.78 1.86
N GLY A 264 -8.26 -7.56 2.81
CA GLY A 264 -9.13 -6.38 2.84
C GLY A 264 -10.41 -6.47 2.02
N ILE A 265 -10.85 -7.70 1.68
CA ILE A 265 -12.11 -7.93 0.95
C ILE A 265 -13.30 -7.97 1.90
N LEU A 266 -13.14 -8.62 3.05
CA LEU A 266 -14.20 -8.82 4.03
C LEU A 266 -13.79 -8.23 5.38
N GLU A 267 -14.77 -7.72 6.12
CA GLU A 267 -14.60 -7.46 7.56
C GLU A 267 -14.41 -8.78 8.30
N ASN A 268 -13.57 -8.79 9.33
CA ASN A 268 -13.28 -9.98 10.12
C ASN A 268 -14.36 -10.23 11.17
N THR A 269 -15.43 -10.87 10.75
CA THR A 269 -16.51 -11.34 11.62
C THR A 269 -16.59 -12.86 11.54
N SER A 270 -17.15 -13.52 12.57
CA SER A 270 -17.29 -15.00 12.54
C SER A 270 -18.12 -15.48 11.33
N ALA A 271 -19.14 -14.72 10.92
CA ALA A 271 -19.91 -15.01 9.72
C ALA A 271 -19.07 -14.93 8.44
N ASN A 272 -18.24 -13.89 8.30
CA ASN A 272 -17.35 -13.73 7.15
C ASN A 272 -16.18 -14.71 7.16
N MET A 273 -15.68 -15.09 8.34
CA MET A 273 -14.69 -16.17 8.48
C MET A 273 -15.25 -17.48 7.94
N ARG A 274 -16.47 -17.84 8.35
CA ARG A 274 -17.16 -19.02 7.83
C ARG A 274 -17.39 -18.94 6.32
N LEU A 275 -17.80 -17.77 5.82
CA LEU A 275 -18.00 -17.54 4.39
C LEU A 275 -16.68 -17.73 3.62
N TRP A 276 -15.59 -17.15 4.13
CA TRP A 276 -14.23 -17.30 3.60
C TRP A 276 -13.80 -18.77 3.54
N LEU A 277 -13.98 -19.52 4.62
CA LEU A 277 -13.62 -20.93 4.65
C LEU A 277 -14.46 -21.80 3.71
N LYS A 278 -15.73 -21.44 3.47
CA LYS A 278 -16.65 -22.21 2.63
C LYS A 278 -16.29 -22.15 1.15
N SER A 279 -15.92 -20.98 0.63
CA SER A 279 -15.51 -20.83 -0.76
C SER A 279 -14.62 -19.59 -0.95
N PRO A 280 -13.31 -19.70 -0.65
CA PRO A 280 -12.34 -18.67 -0.97
C PRO A 280 -12.39 -18.25 -2.44
N GLN A 281 -12.63 -19.19 -3.38
CA GLN A 281 -12.67 -18.90 -4.82
C GLN A 281 -13.90 -18.10 -5.23
N HIS A 282 -15.03 -18.21 -4.53
CA HIS A 282 -16.19 -17.36 -4.79
C HIS A 282 -15.95 -15.90 -4.34
N ILE A 283 -15.20 -15.71 -3.25
CA ILE A 283 -14.91 -14.38 -2.70
C ILE A 283 -13.75 -13.70 -3.43
N LYS A 284 -12.69 -14.47 -3.70
CA LYS A 284 -11.45 -13.99 -4.32
C LYS A 284 -10.99 -14.95 -5.44
N PRO A 285 -11.69 -14.97 -6.60
CA PRO A 285 -11.40 -15.91 -7.68
C PRO A 285 -9.95 -15.89 -8.17
N GLY A 286 -9.26 -17.04 -8.14
CA GLY A 286 -7.85 -17.13 -8.51
C GLY A 286 -6.88 -16.80 -7.36
N ALA A 287 -7.36 -16.63 -6.13
CA ALA A 287 -6.51 -16.72 -4.95
C ALA A 287 -5.88 -18.13 -4.86
N LEU A 288 -4.71 -18.24 -4.25
CA LEU A 288 -4.01 -19.52 -4.13
C LEU A 288 -4.51 -20.40 -2.97
N MET A 289 -5.53 -19.96 -2.24
CA MET A 289 -6.25 -20.78 -1.27
C MET A 289 -7.39 -21.52 -1.99
N PRO A 290 -7.38 -22.86 -2.06
CA PRO A 290 -8.40 -23.62 -2.78
C PRO A 290 -9.74 -23.60 -2.04
N ASP A 291 -10.80 -24.00 -2.73
CA ASP A 291 -12.06 -24.35 -2.08
C ASP A 291 -11.91 -25.67 -1.33
N PHE A 292 -12.54 -25.76 -0.17
CA PHE A 292 -12.55 -26.97 0.65
C PHE A 292 -13.95 -27.58 0.71
N THR A 293 -14.04 -28.90 0.55
CA THR A 293 -15.29 -29.65 0.69
C THR A 293 -15.55 -29.97 2.17
N LEU A 294 -15.77 -28.92 2.97
CA LEU A 294 -16.08 -29.04 4.40
C LEU A 294 -17.59 -29.17 4.61
N THR A 295 -18.01 -29.97 5.59
CA THR A 295 -19.41 -29.97 6.04
C THR A 295 -19.74 -28.66 6.78
N ASP A 296 -21.02 -28.33 6.90
CA ASP A 296 -21.42 -27.12 7.65
C ASP A 296 -20.95 -27.18 9.11
N GLU A 297 -20.97 -28.36 9.75
CA GLU A 297 -20.44 -28.54 11.11
C GLU A 297 -18.93 -28.29 11.19
N GLN A 298 -18.16 -28.79 10.21
CA GLN A 298 -16.72 -28.57 10.15
C GLN A 298 -16.37 -27.10 9.93
N LEU A 299 -17.16 -26.40 9.09
CA LEU A 299 -17.02 -24.95 8.87
C LEU A 299 -17.27 -24.16 10.15
N ASP A 300 -18.31 -24.51 10.91
CA ASP A 300 -18.62 -23.85 12.18
C ASP A 300 -17.52 -24.07 13.21
N GLN A 301 -17.00 -25.30 13.33
CA GLN A 301 -15.91 -25.64 14.23
C GLN A 301 -14.62 -24.87 13.89
N LEU A 302 -14.23 -24.81 12.61
CA LEU A 302 -13.07 -24.05 12.17
C LEU A 302 -13.24 -22.54 12.34
N ALA A 303 -14.41 -22.00 11.98
CA ALA A 303 -14.69 -20.58 12.11
C ALA A 303 -14.66 -20.15 13.58
N GLU A 304 -15.23 -20.94 14.49
CA GLU A 304 -15.17 -20.72 15.93
C GLU A 304 -13.72 -20.76 16.44
N TYR A 305 -12.94 -21.76 16.03
CA TYR A 305 -11.53 -21.86 16.40
C TYR A 305 -10.74 -20.64 15.93
N LEU A 306 -10.78 -20.29 14.64
CA LEU A 306 -10.04 -19.16 14.10
C LEU A 306 -10.50 -17.82 14.69
N SER A 307 -11.79 -17.67 15.01
CA SER A 307 -12.33 -16.47 15.68
C SER A 307 -11.86 -16.33 17.13
N SER A 308 -11.31 -17.39 17.74
CA SER A 308 -10.75 -17.35 19.09
C SER A 308 -9.27 -16.95 19.14
N LEU A 309 -8.58 -16.91 18.00
CA LEU A 309 -7.14 -16.67 17.89
C LEU A 309 -6.81 -15.17 17.97
N ARG A 310 -6.72 -14.62 19.19
CA ARG A 310 -6.41 -13.20 19.45
C ARG A 310 -5.03 -12.96 20.01
#